data_AF-A0A5N6Y271-F1
#
_entry.id   AF-A0A5N6Y271-F1
#
_cell.length_a   1.000
_cell.length_b   1.000
_cell.length_c   1.000
_cell.angle_alpha   90.00
_cell.angle_beta   90.00
_cell.angle_gamma   90.00
#
_symmetry.space_group_name_H-M   'P 1'
#
loop_
_entity.id
_entity.type
_entity.pdbx_description
1 polymer ?
#
loop_
_entity_poly.entity_id
_entity_poly.type
_entity_poly.pdbx_seq_one_letter_code
_entity_poly.pdbx_strand_id
1 'polypeptide(L)'
;MNPLRYLAPPRPFTDISTSTTKEIKERICYVDAMNANPHFKISEDRDEALFDYLESCHTLTNGSPTNEERQAAQACIREYEKSLENNEPARLSFDLATKVKLGEELDNLWNMWLFNRYEKYLPEDIAKAAKSHPSSQVSDPWHKAFWTPFSGRLEAEKASFDKVLVGQNYHNDCPTFLLLALLCERHSLDWDETLQLIKACASEGDKVDLPAVDLVDFLKKRDVAGLATRLDRDEASISLSTEYIMGVGSLVLAFFATHLPEKFFNRDEEADPAKWTPTEPLQILFDLDEAHLEKTFRFMLQEMFHKMADGDSDDDDDDDDDDVYDDWDNDDDSEDDIAMSDASEDY
;
A
#
# COMPACT_ATOMS: atom_id res chain seq x y z
N MET A 1 1.49 27.04 -5.39
CA MET A 1 0.37 26.37 -6.08
C MET A 1 -0.22 25.37 -5.11
N ASN A 2 -1.55 25.24 -4.95
CA ASN A 2 -2.14 24.31 -3.98
C ASN A 2 -1.88 22.86 -4.44
N PRO A 3 -1.07 22.05 -3.73
CA PRO A 3 -0.73 20.69 -4.15
C PRO A 3 -1.93 19.74 -4.07
N LEU A 4 -2.94 20.07 -3.26
CA LEU A 4 -4.16 19.27 -3.11
C LEU A 4 -5.22 19.56 -4.18
N ARG A 5 -4.93 20.38 -5.18
CA ARG A 5 -5.88 20.72 -6.26
C ARG A 5 -6.32 19.50 -7.09
N TYR A 6 -5.56 18.42 -7.01
CA TYR A 6 -5.80 17.16 -7.73
C TYR A 6 -6.67 16.18 -6.94
N LEU A 7 -6.95 16.47 -5.66
CA LEU A 7 -7.86 15.68 -4.84
C LEU A 7 -9.27 16.26 -5.01
N ALA A 8 -9.98 15.77 -6.02
CA ALA A 8 -11.35 16.17 -6.28
C ALA A 8 -12.29 15.65 -5.18
N PRO A 9 -13.38 16.38 -4.89
CA PRO A 9 -14.36 15.93 -3.91
C PRO A 9 -15.02 14.62 -4.39
N PRO A 10 -15.33 13.68 -3.49
CA PRO A 10 -16.06 12.49 -3.86
C PRO A 10 -17.47 12.82 -4.33
N ARG A 11 -18.06 11.87 -5.04
CA ARG A 11 -19.44 11.90 -5.53
C ARG A 11 -20.27 10.83 -4.83
N PRO A 12 -21.60 10.98 -4.77
CA PRO A 12 -22.47 9.87 -4.42
C PRO A 12 -22.26 8.71 -5.39
N PHE A 13 -22.53 7.49 -4.92
CA PHE A 13 -22.59 6.37 -5.84
C PHE A 13 -23.70 6.57 -6.88
N THR A 14 -23.50 6.03 -8.08
CA THR A 14 -24.54 5.97 -9.10
C THR A 14 -25.66 5.03 -8.67
N ASP A 15 -26.89 5.26 -9.13
CA ASP A 15 -28.02 4.41 -8.73
C ASP A 15 -27.75 2.95 -9.07
N ILE A 16 -28.04 2.06 -8.12
CA ILE A 16 -27.72 0.63 -8.23
C ILE A 16 -28.43 -0.06 -9.40
N SER A 17 -29.58 0.44 -9.86
CA SER A 17 -30.29 -0.14 -11.02
C SER A 17 -29.56 0.07 -12.35
N THR A 18 -28.72 1.11 -12.42
CA THR A 18 -27.96 1.50 -13.61
C THR A 18 -26.44 1.33 -13.44
N SER A 19 -26.00 0.91 -12.25
CA SER A 19 -24.59 0.74 -11.93
C SER A 19 -23.98 -0.41 -12.72
N THR A 20 -22.80 -0.18 -13.27
CA THR A 20 -21.92 -1.20 -13.85
C THR A 20 -21.25 -2.03 -12.74
N THR A 21 -20.72 -3.21 -13.10
CA THR A 21 -19.94 -4.04 -12.17
C THR A 21 -18.80 -3.27 -11.51
N LYS A 22 -18.14 -2.35 -12.24
CA LYS A 22 -17.06 -1.51 -11.69
C LYS A 22 -17.58 -0.57 -10.59
N GLU A 23 -18.73 0.05 -10.80
CA GLU A 23 -19.35 0.96 -9.83
C GLU A 23 -19.91 0.22 -8.61
N ILE A 24 -20.34 -1.03 -8.77
CA ILE A 24 -20.72 -1.89 -7.64
C ILE A 24 -19.49 -2.29 -6.83
N LYS A 25 -18.35 -2.60 -7.49
CA LYS A 25 -17.10 -2.86 -6.79
C LYS A 25 -16.59 -1.68 -5.95
N GLU A 26 -16.91 -0.44 -6.31
CA GLU A 26 -16.55 0.71 -5.45
C GLU A 26 -17.26 0.68 -4.09
N ARG A 27 -18.46 0.08 -4.02
CA ARG A 27 -19.19 -0.11 -2.76
C ARG A 27 -18.55 -1.18 -1.90
N ILE A 28 -18.11 -2.27 -2.53
CA ILE A 28 -17.34 -3.34 -1.88
C ILE A 28 -16.07 -2.76 -1.27
N CYS A 29 -15.27 -2.03 -2.06
CA CYS A 29 -14.06 -1.39 -1.57
C CYS A 29 -14.32 -0.39 -0.42
N TYR A 30 -15.47 0.29 -0.41
CA TYR A 30 -15.84 1.14 0.72
C TYR A 30 -16.04 0.30 2.00
N VAL A 31 -16.77 -0.80 1.94
CA VAL A 31 -16.98 -1.68 3.10
C VAL A 31 -15.65 -2.28 3.56
N ASP A 32 -14.86 -2.82 2.64
CA ASP A 32 -13.56 -3.43 2.94
C ASP A 32 -12.64 -2.43 3.63
N ALA A 33 -12.56 -1.19 3.13
CA ALA A 33 -11.77 -0.13 3.73
C ALA A 33 -12.21 0.26 5.15
N MET A 34 -13.53 0.25 5.41
CA MET A 34 -14.04 0.52 6.76
C MET A 34 -13.74 -0.64 7.70
N ASN A 35 -13.95 -1.88 7.25
CA ASN A 35 -13.69 -3.09 8.05
C ASN A 35 -12.20 -3.32 8.33
N ALA A 36 -11.33 -2.94 7.40
CA ALA A 36 -9.88 -2.99 7.58
C ALA A 36 -9.36 -1.94 8.59
N ASN A 37 -10.15 -0.91 8.90
CA ASN A 37 -9.73 0.12 9.84
C ASN A 37 -9.78 -0.41 11.29
N PRO A 38 -8.66 -0.41 12.05
CA PRO A 38 -8.61 -1.01 13.40
C PRO A 38 -9.48 -0.29 14.44
N HIS A 39 -9.94 0.92 14.13
CA HIS A 39 -10.77 1.72 15.01
C HIS A 39 -12.26 1.70 14.65
N PHE A 40 -12.63 1.00 13.58
CA PHE A 40 -14.03 0.84 13.18
C PHE A 40 -14.76 -0.10 14.14
N LYS A 41 -15.59 0.48 15.00
CA LYS A 41 -16.26 -0.20 16.12
C LYS A 41 -17.72 0.24 16.17
N ILE A 42 -18.50 -0.35 15.27
CA ILE A 42 -19.94 -0.12 15.16
C ILE A 42 -20.73 -1.09 16.05
N SER A 43 -22.02 -0.81 16.25
CA SER A 43 -22.93 -1.72 16.97
C SER A 43 -23.22 -2.98 16.13
N GLU A 44 -23.52 -4.10 16.78
CA GLU A 44 -23.90 -5.37 16.11
C GLU A 44 -24.97 -5.17 15.02
N ASP A 45 -26.07 -4.46 15.33
CA ASP A 45 -27.13 -4.17 14.34
C ASP A 45 -26.62 -3.44 13.07
N ARG A 46 -25.59 -2.61 13.22
CA ARG A 46 -25.00 -1.87 12.08
C ARG A 46 -24.00 -2.72 11.33
N ASP A 47 -23.32 -3.61 12.02
CA ASP A 47 -22.40 -4.58 11.45
C ASP A 47 -23.16 -5.58 10.57
N GLU A 48 -24.29 -6.10 11.06
CA GLU A 48 -25.19 -6.95 10.27
C GLU A 48 -25.69 -6.22 9.02
N ALA A 49 -26.13 -4.97 9.14
CA ALA A 49 -26.59 -4.18 7.99
C ALA A 49 -25.46 -3.91 6.96
N LEU A 50 -24.23 -3.69 7.42
CA LEU A 50 -23.05 -3.51 6.57
C LEU A 50 -22.65 -4.82 5.88
N PHE A 51 -22.78 -5.95 6.58
CA PHE A 51 -22.55 -7.29 6.02
C PHE A 51 -23.59 -7.64 4.94
N ASP A 52 -24.88 -7.43 5.21
CA ASP A 52 -25.96 -7.62 4.22
C ASP A 52 -25.76 -6.74 2.98
N TYR A 53 -25.28 -5.51 3.19
CA TYR A 53 -24.90 -4.60 2.11
C TYR A 53 -23.75 -5.17 1.26
N LEU A 54 -22.71 -5.69 1.89
CA LEU A 54 -21.56 -6.31 1.22
C LEU A 54 -21.95 -7.56 0.44
N GLU A 55 -22.71 -8.48 1.04
CA GLU A 55 -23.20 -9.69 0.37
C GLU A 55 -24.10 -9.35 -0.82
N SER A 56 -24.96 -8.34 -0.68
CA SER A 56 -25.80 -7.85 -1.78
C SER A 56 -24.95 -7.31 -2.93
N CYS A 57 -23.86 -6.58 -2.64
CA CYS A 57 -22.93 -6.13 -3.66
C CYS A 57 -22.25 -7.32 -4.36
N HIS A 58 -21.76 -8.31 -3.62
CA HIS A 58 -21.15 -9.52 -4.19
C HIS A 58 -22.12 -10.33 -5.05
N THR A 59 -23.38 -10.44 -4.63
CA THR A 59 -24.44 -11.10 -5.41
C THR A 59 -24.59 -10.47 -6.80
N LEU A 60 -24.47 -9.14 -6.89
CA LEU A 60 -24.57 -8.41 -8.15
C LEU A 60 -23.28 -8.41 -9.00
N THR A 61 -22.11 -8.70 -8.42
CA THR A 61 -20.82 -8.69 -9.15
C THR A 61 -20.29 -10.07 -9.53
N ASN A 62 -20.47 -11.07 -8.65
CA ASN A 62 -19.79 -12.36 -8.76
C ASN A 62 -20.75 -13.50 -9.17
N GLY A 63 -22.05 -13.23 -9.24
CA GLY A 63 -23.09 -14.20 -9.57
C GLY A 63 -23.79 -13.94 -10.89
N SER A 64 -24.59 -14.92 -11.32
CA SER A 64 -25.68 -14.75 -12.28
C SER A 64 -27.00 -14.76 -11.52
N PRO A 65 -27.32 -13.70 -10.73
CA PRO A 65 -28.48 -13.71 -9.86
C PRO A 65 -29.76 -13.82 -10.69
N THR A 66 -30.73 -14.54 -10.14
CA THR A 66 -32.11 -14.52 -10.63
C THR A 66 -32.69 -13.10 -10.53
N ASN A 67 -33.80 -12.85 -11.23
CA ASN A 67 -34.45 -11.54 -11.17
C ASN A 67 -34.91 -11.18 -9.74
N GLU A 68 -35.33 -12.17 -8.95
CA GLU A 68 -35.77 -11.99 -7.57
C GLU A 68 -34.58 -11.63 -6.66
N GLU A 69 -33.47 -12.39 -6.74
CA GLU A 69 -32.23 -12.09 -6.00
C GLU A 69 -31.66 -10.73 -6.36
N ARG A 70 -31.67 -10.37 -7.66
CA ARG A 70 -31.23 -9.04 -8.11
C ARG A 70 -32.08 -7.93 -7.50
N GLN A 71 -33.40 -8.07 -7.48
CA GLN A 71 -34.29 -7.06 -6.90
C GLN A 71 -34.10 -6.93 -5.39
N ALA A 72 -33.95 -8.05 -4.68
CA ALA A 72 -33.68 -8.07 -3.25
C ALA A 72 -32.34 -7.39 -2.91
N ALA A 73 -31.26 -7.77 -3.60
CA ALA A 73 -29.93 -7.17 -3.42
C ALA A 73 -29.94 -5.66 -3.70
N GLN A 74 -30.59 -5.22 -4.79
CA GLN A 74 -30.72 -3.80 -5.09
C GLN A 74 -31.55 -3.04 -4.03
N ALA A 75 -32.57 -3.67 -3.44
CA ALA A 75 -33.36 -3.06 -2.37
C ALA A 75 -32.52 -2.89 -1.10
N CYS A 76 -31.78 -3.93 -0.70
CA CYS A 76 -30.86 -3.90 0.44
C CYS A 76 -29.80 -2.80 0.28
N ILE A 77 -29.18 -2.71 -0.90
CA ILE A 77 -28.18 -1.67 -1.22
C ILE A 77 -28.76 -0.27 -1.07
N ARG A 78 -29.96 -0.02 -1.63
CA ARG A 78 -30.62 1.28 -1.52
C ARG A 78 -30.99 1.63 -0.09
N GLU A 79 -31.45 0.66 0.70
CA GLU A 79 -31.83 0.88 2.09
C GLU A 79 -30.60 1.29 2.92
N TYR A 80 -29.49 0.58 2.78
CA TYR A 80 -28.24 0.93 3.46
C TYR A 80 -27.70 2.30 3.01
N GLU A 81 -27.63 2.58 1.71
CA GLU A 81 -27.17 3.88 1.21
C GLU A 81 -28.03 5.04 1.70
N LYS A 82 -29.35 4.83 1.74
CA LYS A 82 -30.28 5.81 2.32
C LYS A 82 -30.05 6.02 3.81
N SER A 83 -29.65 4.96 4.52
CA SER A 83 -29.32 5.07 5.95
C SER A 83 -28.11 5.95 6.20
N LEU A 84 -27.21 6.16 5.22
CA LEU A 84 -26.04 7.02 5.32
C LEU A 84 -26.33 8.50 4.98
N GLU A 85 -27.54 8.83 4.52
CA GLU A 85 -27.90 10.19 4.14
C GLU A 85 -27.98 11.11 5.36
N ASN A 86 -27.41 12.32 5.23
CA ASN A 86 -27.55 13.39 6.22
C ASN A 86 -27.81 14.71 5.50
N ASN A 87 -29.09 15.02 5.25
CA ASN A 87 -29.58 16.10 4.37
C ASN A 87 -29.23 15.95 2.87
N GLU A 88 -28.19 15.18 2.54
CA GLU A 88 -27.78 14.85 1.18
C GLU A 88 -27.18 13.42 1.12
N PRO A 89 -27.08 12.82 -0.08
CA PRO A 89 -26.44 11.51 -0.27
C PRO A 89 -24.99 11.48 0.20
N ALA A 90 -24.59 10.36 0.79
CA ALA A 90 -23.19 10.12 1.17
C ALA A 90 -22.30 10.09 -0.09
N ARG A 91 -21.17 10.82 -0.05
CA ARG A 91 -20.23 10.98 -1.16
C ARG A 91 -19.04 10.05 -0.95
N LEU A 92 -19.11 8.85 -1.51
CA LEU A 92 -18.15 7.77 -1.27
C LEU A 92 -17.41 7.29 -2.54
N SER A 93 -17.80 7.76 -3.73
CA SER A 93 -17.14 7.44 -4.99
C SER A 93 -16.08 8.50 -5.34
N PHE A 94 -14.81 8.12 -5.23
CA PHE A 94 -13.68 8.94 -5.66
C PHE A 94 -13.33 8.66 -7.11
N ASP A 95 -13.00 9.70 -7.88
CA ASP A 95 -12.54 9.51 -9.25
C ASP A 95 -11.15 8.86 -9.30
N LEU A 96 -10.81 8.30 -10.47
CA LEU A 96 -9.55 7.58 -10.66
C LEU A 96 -8.33 8.48 -10.47
N ALA A 97 -8.37 9.73 -10.93
CA ALA A 97 -7.22 10.64 -10.83
C ALA A 97 -6.92 11.01 -9.37
N THR A 98 -7.96 11.22 -8.56
CA THR A 98 -7.87 11.44 -7.12
C THR A 98 -7.25 10.22 -6.41
N LYS A 99 -7.75 9.01 -6.72
CA LYS A 99 -7.23 7.75 -6.16
C LYS A 99 -5.76 7.53 -6.54
N VAL A 100 -5.43 7.70 -7.83
CA VAL A 100 -4.05 7.54 -8.35
C VAL A 100 -3.12 8.55 -7.68
N LYS A 101 -3.52 9.83 -7.62
CA LYS A 101 -2.63 10.86 -7.09
C LYS A 101 -2.31 10.65 -5.62
N LEU A 102 -3.30 10.36 -4.77
CA LEU A 102 -3.00 10.07 -3.37
C LEU A 102 -2.27 8.72 -3.21
N GLY A 103 -2.55 7.74 -4.08
CA GLY A 103 -1.83 6.46 -4.11
C GLY A 103 -0.34 6.64 -4.37
N GLU A 104 0.03 7.43 -5.38
CA GLU A 104 1.43 7.78 -5.67
C GLU A 104 2.13 8.48 -4.50
N GLU A 105 1.41 9.38 -3.82
CA GLU A 105 1.97 10.08 -2.65
C GLU A 105 2.19 9.10 -1.48
N LEU A 106 1.24 8.19 -1.21
CA LEU A 106 1.38 7.15 -0.20
C LEU A 106 2.51 6.18 -0.52
N ASP A 107 2.62 5.74 -1.77
CA ASP A 107 3.73 4.92 -2.24
C ASP A 107 5.07 5.62 -1.98
N ASN A 108 5.20 6.90 -2.33
CA ASN A 108 6.41 7.67 -2.06
C ASN A 108 6.69 7.78 -0.55
N LEU A 109 5.66 8.06 0.26
CA LEU A 109 5.79 8.18 1.72
C LEU A 109 6.34 6.90 2.35
N TRP A 110 5.77 5.75 1.99
CA TRP A 110 6.18 4.45 2.51
C TRP A 110 7.54 4.02 1.94
N ASN A 111 7.78 4.21 0.65
CA ASN A 111 9.08 3.94 0.03
C ASN A 111 10.21 4.75 0.65
N MET A 112 10.00 6.05 0.90
CA MET A 112 10.96 6.89 1.61
C MET A 112 11.20 6.40 3.04
N TRP A 113 10.15 5.90 3.70
CA TRP A 113 10.30 5.35 5.04
C TRP A 113 11.10 4.04 5.07
N LEU A 114 10.84 3.12 4.13
CA LEU A 114 11.65 1.92 3.94
C LEU A 114 13.10 2.28 3.60
N PHE A 115 13.33 3.24 2.71
CA PHE A 115 14.68 3.71 2.40
C PHE A 115 15.41 4.18 3.66
N ASN A 116 14.79 5.03 4.49
CA ASN A 116 15.41 5.51 5.73
C ASN A 116 15.72 4.37 6.73
N ARG A 117 14.91 3.31 6.72
CA ARG A 117 15.12 2.11 7.56
C ARG A 117 16.32 1.30 7.07
N TYR A 118 16.44 1.10 5.75
CA TYR A 118 17.41 0.17 5.15
C TYR A 118 18.70 0.83 4.67
N GLU A 119 18.77 2.15 4.49
CA GLU A 119 19.91 2.84 3.86
C GLU A 119 21.26 2.53 4.52
N LYS A 120 21.28 2.39 5.84
CA LYS A 120 22.49 2.17 6.63
C LYS A 120 23.03 0.73 6.54
N TYR A 121 22.26 -0.17 5.93
CA TYR A 121 22.63 -1.56 5.69
C TYR A 121 23.03 -1.82 4.25
N LEU A 122 22.89 -0.82 3.36
CA LEU A 122 23.33 -0.94 1.99
C LEU A 122 24.84 -1.20 1.91
N PRO A 123 25.29 -1.99 0.93
CA PRO A 123 26.70 -2.06 0.56
C PRO A 123 27.28 -0.69 0.23
N GLU A 124 28.57 -0.49 0.49
CA GLU A 124 29.22 0.83 0.38
C GLU A 124 29.26 1.36 -1.06
N ASP A 125 29.43 0.48 -2.03
CA ASP A 125 29.42 0.77 -3.46
C ASP A 125 28.03 1.23 -3.93
N ILE A 126 26.97 0.55 -3.50
CA ILE A 126 25.58 0.94 -3.78
C ILE A 126 25.27 2.29 -3.13
N ALA A 127 25.63 2.48 -1.86
CA ALA A 127 25.43 3.74 -1.17
C ALA A 127 26.19 4.91 -1.82
N LYS A 128 27.34 4.65 -2.43
CA LYS A 128 28.13 5.64 -3.17
C LYS A 128 27.52 5.96 -4.54
N ALA A 129 27.05 4.94 -5.26
CA ALA A 129 26.37 5.11 -6.54
C ALA A 129 25.06 5.91 -6.38
N ALA A 130 24.26 5.58 -5.37
CA ALA A 130 23.00 6.24 -5.06
C ALA A 130 23.15 7.77 -4.91
N LYS A 131 24.21 8.23 -4.23
CA LYS A 131 24.50 9.66 -4.03
C LYS A 131 24.73 10.44 -5.33
N SER A 132 25.10 9.75 -6.41
CA SER A 132 25.36 10.38 -7.71
C SER A 132 24.12 10.34 -8.62
N HIS A 133 23.09 9.61 -8.24
CA HIS A 133 21.88 9.43 -9.05
C HIS A 133 20.98 10.68 -9.00
N PRO A 134 20.31 11.08 -10.11
CA PRO A 134 19.44 12.26 -10.13
C PRO A 134 18.35 12.27 -9.05
N SER A 135 17.74 11.13 -8.73
CA SER A 135 16.70 11.04 -7.70
C SER A 135 17.20 11.28 -6.27
N SER A 136 18.52 11.26 -6.04
CA SER A 136 19.10 11.66 -4.73
C SER A 136 19.20 13.18 -4.55
N GLN A 137 19.00 13.95 -5.62
CA GLN A 137 19.17 15.41 -5.65
C GLN A 137 17.84 16.18 -5.50
N VAL A 138 16.75 15.46 -5.18
CA VAL A 138 15.42 16.06 -4.98
C VAL A 138 15.41 16.90 -3.70
N SER A 139 14.89 18.12 -3.78
CA SER A 139 14.91 19.07 -2.65
C SER A 139 13.87 18.77 -1.57
N ASP A 140 12.76 18.13 -1.93
CA ASP A 140 11.67 17.74 -1.02
C ASP A 140 11.35 16.25 -1.24
N PRO A 141 12.24 15.31 -0.88
CA PRO A 141 12.03 13.89 -1.17
C PRO A 141 10.83 13.29 -0.42
N TRP A 142 10.46 13.88 0.72
CA TRP A 142 9.30 13.48 1.52
C TRP A 142 7.99 14.08 1.03
N HIS A 143 8.01 14.95 0.02
CA HIS A 143 6.84 15.70 -0.45
C HIS A 143 6.12 16.45 0.69
N LYS A 144 6.88 17.08 1.60
CA LYS A 144 6.34 17.86 2.72
C LYS A 144 5.35 18.94 2.25
N ALA A 145 5.59 19.51 1.06
CA ALA A 145 4.68 20.48 0.45
C ALA A 145 3.26 19.91 0.24
N PHE A 146 3.13 18.61 -0.06
CA PHE A 146 1.84 17.92 -0.19
C PHE A 146 1.27 17.53 1.19
N TRP A 147 2.08 16.91 2.05
CA TRP A 147 1.60 16.36 3.34
C TRP A 147 1.19 17.42 4.35
N THR A 148 1.82 18.59 4.35
CA THR A 148 1.49 19.67 5.28
C THR A 148 0.01 20.11 5.17
N PRO A 149 -0.49 20.57 3.99
CA PRO A 149 -1.91 20.89 3.86
C PRO A 149 -2.82 19.67 3.96
N PHE A 150 -2.35 18.46 3.62
CA PHE A 150 -3.14 17.23 3.76
C PHE A 150 -3.42 16.91 5.23
N SER A 151 -2.39 16.96 6.09
CA SER A 151 -2.52 16.80 7.53
C SER A 151 -3.46 17.84 8.13
N GLY A 152 -3.42 19.09 7.66
CA GLY A 152 -4.37 20.12 8.08
C GLY A 152 -5.84 19.78 7.76
N ARG A 153 -6.12 19.09 6.65
CA ARG A 153 -7.47 18.57 6.36
C ARG A 153 -7.85 17.43 7.30
N LEU A 154 -6.95 16.48 7.53
CA LEU A 154 -7.18 15.39 8.48
C LEU A 154 -7.48 15.93 9.89
N GLU A 155 -6.75 16.94 10.36
CA GLU A 155 -7.03 17.54 11.66
C GLU A 155 -8.43 18.16 11.73
N ALA A 156 -8.85 18.86 10.68
CA ALA A 156 -10.18 19.47 10.60
C ALA A 156 -11.32 18.43 10.52
N GLU A 157 -11.09 17.30 9.86
CA GLU A 157 -12.09 16.24 9.64
C GLU A 157 -12.16 15.22 10.79
N LYS A 158 -11.20 15.22 11.72
CA LYS A 158 -11.01 14.16 12.73
C LYS A 158 -12.25 13.87 13.55
N ALA A 159 -12.92 14.93 14.03
CA ALA A 159 -14.11 14.79 14.86
C ALA A 159 -15.30 14.18 14.10
N SER A 160 -15.39 14.39 12.79
CA SER A 160 -16.41 13.79 11.93
C SER A 160 -16.08 12.34 11.65
N PHE A 161 -14.82 12.03 11.34
CA PHE A 161 -14.37 10.66 11.11
C PHE A 161 -14.52 9.78 12.36
N ASP A 162 -14.23 10.30 13.55
CA ASP A 162 -14.45 9.57 14.82
C ASP A 162 -15.90 9.14 15.02
N LYS A 163 -16.85 9.92 14.51
CA LYS A 163 -18.27 9.58 14.54
C LYS A 163 -18.61 8.50 13.49
N VAL A 164 -17.99 8.56 12.31
CA VAL A 164 -18.10 7.51 11.29
C VAL A 164 -17.57 6.17 11.82
N LEU A 165 -16.46 6.19 12.57
CA LEU A 165 -15.86 4.98 13.16
C LEU A 165 -16.77 4.27 14.17
N VAL A 166 -17.77 4.96 14.71
CA VAL A 166 -18.82 4.39 15.57
C VAL A 166 -20.19 4.32 14.86
N GLY A 167 -20.17 4.39 13.52
CA GLY A 167 -21.29 4.15 12.62
C GLY A 167 -22.24 5.33 12.41
N GLN A 168 -21.88 6.55 12.85
CA GLN A 168 -22.74 7.72 12.65
C GLN A 168 -22.54 8.35 11.26
N ASN A 169 -23.57 9.02 10.76
CA ASN A 169 -23.61 9.57 9.40
C ASN A 169 -22.90 10.91 9.27
N TYR A 170 -21.57 10.87 9.23
CA TYR A 170 -20.70 12.04 9.07
C TYR A 170 -19.74 11.92 7.87
N HIS A 171 -19.99 10.98 6.95
CA HIS A 171 -19.13 10.69 5.80
C HIS A 171 -18.79 11.92 4.94
N ASN A 172 -19.78 12.79 4.69
CA ASN A 172 -19.56 13.98 3.85
C ASN A 172 -18.67 15.04 4.50
N ASP A 173 -18.49 14.98 5.82
CA ASP A 173 -17.66 15.91 6.59
C ASP A 173 -16.22 15.38 6.79
N CYS A 174 -15.89 14.19 6.27
CA CYS A 174 -14.55 13.61 6.38
C CYS A 174 -14.04 12.90 5.11
N PRO A 175 -14.13 13.53 3.91
CA PRO A 175 -13.74 12.89 2.65
C PRO A 175 -12.24 12.54 2.57
N THR A 176 -11.38 13.28 3.25
CA THR A 176 -9.92 13.04 3.23
C THR A 176 -9.59 11.77 4.02
N PHE A 177 -10.22 11.53 5.17
CA PHE A 177 -10.06 10.27 5.89
C PHE A 177 -10.62 9.07 5.14
N LEU A 178 -11.78 9.21 4.49
CA LEU A 178 -12.38 8.13 3.73
C LEU A 178 -11.51 7.72 2.53
N LEU A 179 -10.94 8.70 1.83
CA LEU A 179 -9.99 8.44 0.75
C LEU A 179 -8.70 7.77 1.28
N LEU A 180 -8.19 8.23 2.43
CA LEU A 180 -7.02 7.63 3.06
C LEU A 180 -7.28 6.18 3.47
N ALA A 181 -8.44 5.90 4.07
CA ALA A 181 -8.80 4.54 4.52
C ALA A 181 -8.90 3.59 3.33
N LEU A 182 -9.54 4.05 2.25
CA LEU A 182 -9.63 3.32 0.99
C LEU A 182 -8.25 2.97 0.43
N LEU A 183 -7.30 3.90 0.43
CA LEU A 183 -5.98 3.65 -0.13
C LEU A 183 -5.07 2.87 0.80
N CYS A 184 -5.20 3.02 2.12
CA CYS A 184 -4.49 2.18 3.08
C CYS A 184 -4.89 0.70 2.91
N GLU A 185 -6.19 0.40 2.80
CA GLU A 185 -6.65 -0.96 2.52
C GLU A 185 -6.10 -1.47 1.18
N ARG A 186 -6.28 -0.69 0.11
CA ARG A 186 -5.88 -1.11 -1.24
C ARG A 186 -4.38 -1.34 -1.40
N HIS A 187 -3.56 -0.59 -0.67
CA HIS A 187 -2.10 -0.69 -0.70
C HIS A 187 -1.56 -1.54 0.46
N SER A 188 -2.42 -2.20 1.24
CA SER A 188 -2.04 -3.02 2.41
C SER A 188 -1.18 -2.26 3.44
N LEU A 189 -1.45 -0.97 3.62
CA LEU A 189 -0.70 -0.08 4.51
C LEU A 189 -1.33 -0.04 5.90
N ASP A 190 -0.49 -0.05 6.93
CA ASP A 190 -0.97 0.10 8.31
C ASP A 190 -1.55 1.50 8.53
N TRP A 191 -2.79 1.55 9.02
CA TRP A 191 -3.55 2.79 9.21
C TRP A 191 -2.88 3.75 10.20
N ASP A 192 -2.53 3.26 11.39
CA ASP A 192 -2.03 4.09 12.48
C ASP A 192 -0.62 4.59 12.19
N GLU A 193 0.18 3.76 11.54
CA GLU A 193 1.53 4.10 11.10
C GLU A 193 1.48 5.11 9.94
N THR A 194 0.57 4.93 8.97
CA THR A 194 0.36 5.91 7.90
C THR A 194 0.01 7.28 8.48
N LEU A 195 -0.90 7.35 9.44
CA LEU A 195 -1.24 8.63 10.10
C LEU A 195 -0.06 9.24 10.85
N GLN A 196 0.79 8.43 11.50
CA GLN A 196 2.00 8.91 12.17
C GLN A 196 3.02 9.46 11.18
N LEU A 197 3.24 8.76 10.06
CA LEU A 197 4.14 9.20 9.00
C LEU A 197 3.68 10.51 8.36
N ILE A 198 2.39 10.63 8.03
CA ILE A 198 1.83 11.87 7.49
C ILE A 198 2.07 13.03 8.46
N LYS A 199 1.85 12.83 9.76
CA LYS A 199 2.11 13.86 10.79
C LYS A 199 3.60 14.20 10.92
N ALA A 200 4.48 13.21 10.87
CA ALA A 200 5.93 13.42 10.90
C ALA A 200 6.40 14.21 9.67
N CYS A 201 5.86 13.91 8.48
CA CYS A 201 6.17 14.65 7.26
C CYS A 201 5.54 16.04 7.22
N ALA A 202 4.43 16.26 7.94
CA ALA A 202 3.79 17.56 8.05
C ALA A 202 4.41 18.47 9.14
N SER A 203 5.35 17.97 9.95
CA SER A 203 5.95 18.76 11.03
C SER A 203 6.83 19.90 10.51
N GLU A 204 6.86 21.01 11.27
CA GLU A 204 7.73 22.16 10.96
C GLU A 204 9.22 21.79 11.09
N GLY A 205 10.06 22.36 10.22
CA GLY A 205 11.51 22.14 10.17
C GLY A 205 11.96 21.24 9.02
N ASP A 206 13.26 21.08 8.80
CA ASP A 206 13.79 20.29 7.68
C ASP A 206 13.89 18.79 8.01
N LYS A 207 13.91 18.45 9.29
CA LYS A 207 14.03 17.06 9.74
C LYS A 207 12.64 16.43 9.88
N VAL A 208 12.46 15.25 9.30
CA VAL A 208 11.30 14.39 9.52
C VAL A 208 11.63 13.47 10.70
N ASP A 209 10.95 13.67 11.83
CA ASP A 209 11.11 12.82 13.00
C ASP A 209 10.22 11.57 12.84
N LEU A 210 10.78 10.58 12.14
CA LEU A 210 10.10 9.31 11.86
C LEU A 210 9.82 8.53 13.15
N PRO A 211 8.74 7.71 13.17
CA PRO A 211 8.51 6.77 14.27
C PRO A 211 9.74 5.91 14.54
N ALA A 212 10.19 5.88 15.79
CA ALA A 212 11.40 5.17 16.20
C ALA A 212 11.15 3.66 16.18
N VAL A 213 11.46 3.03 15.05
CA VAL A 213 11.26 1.61 14.84
C VAL A 213 12.46 1.07 14.05
N ASP A 214 13.64 1.03 14.65
CA ASP A 214 14.82 0.42 14.02
C ASP A 214 14.77 -1.10 14.19
N LEU A 215 15.14 -1.87 13.15
CA LEU A 215 15.18 -3.34 13.24
C LEU A 215 16.13 -3.80 14.35
N VAL A 216 17.25 -3.08 14.53
CA VAL A 216 18.23 -3.36 15.60
C VAL A 216 17.62 -3.17 16.99
N ASP A 217 16.68 -2.24 17.17
CA ASP A 217 16.08 -2.01 18.48
C ASP A 217 15.22 -3.20 18.93
N PHE A 218 14.53 -3.87 18.00
CA PHE A 218 13.84 -5.12 18.31
C PHE A 218 14.81 -6.24 18.67
N LEU A 219 15.92 -6.34 17.93
CA LEU A 219 16.97 -7.32 18.20
C LEU A 219 17.59 -7.13 19.59
N LYS A 220 17.95 -5.90 19.96
CA LYS A 220 18.50 -5.55 21.28
C LYS A 220 17.52 -5.87 22.42
N LYS A 221 16.22 -5.59 22.20
CA LYS A 221 15.17 -5.85 23.19
C LYS A 221 14.71 -7.32 23.21
N ARG A 222 15.18 -8.14 22.27
CA ARG A 222 14.70 -9.52 22.04
C ARG A 222 13.19 -9.57 21.83
N ASP A 223 12.65 -8.55 21.17
CA ASP A 223 11.23 -8.41 20.87
C ASP A 223 10.90 -9.14 19.56
N VAL A 224 10.72 -10.46 19.67
CA VAL A 224 10.45 -11.36 18.55
C VAL A 224 9.16 -10.98 17.83
N ALA A 225 8.09 -10.74 18.58
CA ALA A 225 6.78 -10.41 18.03
C ALA A 225 6.79 -9.05 17.34
N GLY A 226 7.42 -8.04 17.96
CA GLY A 226 7.57 -6.72 17.36
C GLY A 226 8.38 -6.75 16.06
N LEU A 227 9.45 -7.55 16.01
CA LEU A 227 10.23 -7.75 14.78
C LEU A 227 9.40 -8.42 13.68
N ALA A 228 8.68 -9.51 13.99
CA ALA A 228 7.83 -10.21 13.03
C ALA A 228 6.78 -9.28 12.42
N THR A 229 6.03 -8.55 13.26
CA THR A 229 5.05 -7.56 12.80
C THR A 229 5.68 -6.45 11.96
N ARG A 230 6.88 -5.98 12.31
CA ARG A 230 7.56 -4.96 11.51
C ARG A 230 7.97 -5.47 10.13
N LEU A 231 8.53 -6.67 10.06
CA LEU A 231 8.97 -7.25 8.80
C LEU A 231 7.78 -7.58 7.88
N ASP A 232 6.68 -8.11 8.43
CA ASP A 232 5.42 -8.29 7.71
C ASP A 232 4.91 -6.97 7.11
N ARG A 233 4.92 -5.89 7.90
CA ARG A 233 4.55 -4.55 7.43
C ARG A 233 5.51 -3.99 6.38
N ASP A 234 6.82 -4.22 6.52
CA ASP A 234 7.80 -3.79 5.51
C ASP A 234 7.54 -4.52 4.18
N GLU A 235 7.33 -5.83 4.23
CA GLU A 235 6.99 -6.68 3.08
C GLU A 235 5.71 -6.19 2.37
N ALA A 236 4.67 -5.87 3.13
CA ALA A 236 3.39 -5.42 2.59
C ALA A 236 3.40 -3.98 2.02
N SER A 237 4.34 -3.13 2.44
CA SER A 237 4.30 -1.68 2.15
C SER A 237 5.28 -1.18 1.09
N ILE A 238 6.21 -2.03 0.60
CA ILE A 238 7.11 -1.64 -0.48
C ILE A 238 6.33 -1.51 -1.80
N SER A 239 6.45 -0.34 -2.45
CA SER A 239 5.89 -0.13 -3.79
C SER A 239 6.97 -0.11 -4.86
N LEU A 240 6.74 -0.87 -5.92
CA LEU A 240 7.61 -0.91 -7.11
C LEU A 240 7.14 0.08 -8.20
N SER A 241 6.24 1.02 -7.89
CA SER A 241 5.76 2.03 -8.84
C SER A 241 6.81 3.05 -9.25
N THR A 242 7.89 3.18 -8.47
CA THR A 242 9.04 4.03 -8.77
C THR A 242 10.29 3.16 -8.88
N GLU A 243 11.16 3.40 -9.87
CA GLU A 243 12.38 2.60 -10.04
C GLU A 243 13.47 2.91 -9.00
N TYR A 244 13.58 4.17 -8.56
CA TYR A 244 14.63 4.61 -7.65
C TYR A 244 14.12 5.51 -6.53
N ILE A 245 14.55 5.24 -5.31
CA ILE A 245 14.26 6.03 -4.11
C ILE A 245 15.59 6.55 -3.58
N MET A 246 15.80 7.87 -3.60
CA MET A 246 17.06 8.51 -3.18
C MET A 246 18.31 7.93 -3.87
N GLY A 247 18.16 7.48 -5.12
CA GLY A 247 19.22 6.87 -5.93
C GLY A 247 19.43 5.37 -5.71
N VAL A 248 18.69 4.75 -4.78
CA VAL A 248 18.70 3.31 -4.57
C VAL A 248 17.58 2.68 -5.39
N GLY A 249 17.87 1.63 -6.14
CA GLY A 249 16.85 0.91 -6.89
C GLY A 249 15.80 0.33 -5.93
N SER A 250 14.51 0.54 -6.22
CA SER A 250 13.41 0.08 -5.35
C SER A 250 13.41 -1.43 -5.17
N LEU A 251 13.90 -2.17 -6.18
CA LEU A 251 14.11 -3.63 -6.09
C LEU A 251 15.09 -4.03 -4.99
N VAL A 252 16.10 -3.20 -4.68
CA VAL A 252 17.05 -3.47 -3.59
C VAL A 252 16.36 -3.36 -2.23
N LEU A 253 15.50 -2.35 -2.07
CA LEU A 253 14.72 -2.18 -0.83
C LEU A 253 13.66 -3.27 -0.69
N ALA A 254 13.00 -3.62 -1.79
CA ALA A 254 12.05 -4.74 -1.85
C ALA A 254 12.71 -6.05 -1.47
N PHE A 255 13.92 -6.32 -1.97
CA PHE A 255 14.68 -7.51 -1.62
C PHE A 255 14.84 -7.66 -0.10
N PHE A 256 15.27 -6.60 0.60
CA PHE A 256 15.39 -6.67 2.05
C PHE A 256 14.03 -6.86 2.73
N ALA A 257 13.02 -6.11 2.31
CA ALA A 257 11.68 -6.19 2.89
C ALA A 257 11.06 -7.58 2.76
N THR A 258 11.31 -8.30 1.65
CA THR A 258 10.73 -9.62 1.39
C THR A 258 11.55 -10.79 1.94
N HIS A 259 12.89 -10.71 1.91
CA HIS A 259 13.73 -11.86 2.27
C HIS A 259 14.12 -11.89 3.76
N LEU A 260 14.04 -10.76 4.47
CA LEU A 260 14.27 -10.75 5.93
C LEU A 260 13.21 -11.53 6.72
N PRO A 261 11.89 -11.42 6.43
CA PRO A 261 10.89 -12.30 7.01
C PRO A 261 11.26 -13.77 6.88
N GLU A 262 11.58 -14.23 5.67
CA GLU A 262 11.91 -15.64 5.38
C GLU A 262 13.19 -16.10 6.08
N LYS A 263 14.21 -15.24 6.13
CA LYS A 263 15.48 -15.58 6.78
C LYS A 263 15.33 -15.72 8.29
N PHE A 264 14.47 -14.93 8.92
CA PHE A 264 14.34 -14.87 10.36
C PHE A 264 13.19 -15.67 10.94
N PHE A 265 12.20 -16.04 10.14
CA PHE A 265 10.99 -16.69 10.61
C PHE A 265 10.56 -17.85 9.71
N ASN A 266 10.14 -18.96 10.33
CA ASN A 266 9.40 -19.99 9.62
C ASN A 266 7.94 -19.53 9.48
N ARG A 267 7.46 -19.44 8.23
CA ARG A 267 6.13 -18.93 7.85
C ARG A 267 5.20 -20.03 7.30
N ASP A 268 5.68 -21.28 7.25
CA ASP A 268 5.16 -22.39 6.43
C ASP A 268 3.68 -22.77 6.64
N GLU A 269 3.04 -22.33 7.72
CA GLU A 269 1.66 -22.70 8.03
C GLU A 269 0.70 -21.50 8.16
N GLU A 270 1.18 -20.27 8.42
CA GLU A 270 0.32 -19.16 8.83
C GLU A 270 0.81 -17.77 8.36
N ALA A 271 -0.09 -17.00 7.74
CA ALA A 271 0.16 -15.62 7.33
C ALA A 271 0.29 -14.64 8.51
N ASP A 272 -0.25 -15.00 9.69
CA ASP A 272 -0.28 -14.12 10.86
C ASP A 272 1.12 -14.01 11.53
N PRO A 273 1.75 -12.81 11.56
CA PRO A 273 3.06 -12.60 12.16
C PRO A 273 3.12 -12.93 13.66
N ALA A 274 1.98 -12.96 14.37
CA ALA A 274 1.93 -13.36 15.78
C ALA A 274 2.29 -14.83 16.00
N LYS A 275 2.30 -15.65 14.94
CA LYS A 275 2.52 -17.10 14.99
C LYS A 275 3.82 -17.54 14.34
N TRP A 276 4.56 -16.60 13.76
CA TRP A 276 5.86 -16.86 13.17
C TRP A 276 6.86 -17.33 14.23
N THR A 277 7.65 -18.35 13.90
CA THR A 277 8.65 -18.91 14.82
C THR A 277 10.07 -18.53 14.39
N PRO A 278 10.95 -18.11 15.31
CA PRO A 278 12.28 -17.63 14.96
C PRO A 278 13.17 -18.76 14.44
N THR A 279 13.83 -18.52 13.31
CA THR A 279 14.83 -19.43 12.72
C THR A 279 16.16 -19.37 13.48
N GLU A 280 17.08 -20.29 13.19
CA GLU A 280 18.42 -20.31 13.77
C GLU A 280 19.20 -18.99 13.54
N PRO A 281 19.22 -18.37 12.34
CA PRO A 281 19.84 -17.06 12.14
C PRO A 281 19.37 -15.97 13.11
N LEU A 282 18.06 -15.90 13.40
CA LEU A 282 17.53 -14.92 14.34
C LEU A 282 17.92 -15.25 15.78
N GLN A 283 17.90 -16.53 16.16
CA GLN A 283 18.32 -16.98 17.49
C GLN A 283 19.78 -16.61 17.78
N ILE A 284 20.67 -16.81 16.79
CA ILE A 284 22.08 -16.41 16.89
C ILE A 284 22.20 -14.91 17.17
N LEU A 285 21.43 -14.06 16.48
CA LEU A 285 21.46 -12.62 16.70
C LEU A 285 21.04 -12.24 18.13
N PHE A 286 20.02 -12.90 18.70
CA PHE A 286 19.59 -12.62 20.07
C PHE A 286 20.62 -12.99 21.15
N ASP A 287 21.54 -13.91 20.84
CA ASP A 287 22.59 -14.35 21.76
C ASP A 287 23.85 -13.47 21.72
N LEU A 288 23.96 -12.54 20.77
CA LEU A 288 25.06 -11.60 20.68
C LEU A 288 24.91 -10.43 21.67
N ASP A 289 26.04 -9.85 22.07
CA ASP A 289 26.04 -8.53 22.73
C ASP A 289 25.74 -7.41 21.73
N GLU A 290 25.38 -6.21 22.23
CA GLU A 290 24.94 -5.10 21.37
C GLU A 290 25.96 -4.68 20.31
N ALA A 291 27.25 -4.70 20.63
CA ALA A 291 28.31 -4.26 19.71
C ALA A 291 28.53 -5.27 18.58
N HIS A 292 28.48 -6.56 18.90
CA HIS A 292 28.57 -7.63 17.90
C HIS A 292 27.25 -7.78 17.12
N LEU A 293 26.10 -7.54 17.75
CA LEU A 293 24.79 -7.62 17.13
C LEU A 293 24.68 -6.70 15.91
N GLU A 294 24.95 -5.40 16.09
CA GLU A 294 24.82 -4.42 14.99
C GLU A 294 25.75 -4.75 13.82
N LYS A 295 26.99 -5.15 14.12
CA LYS A 295 27.99 -5.51 13.12
C LYS A 295 27.58 -6.77 12.36
N THR A 296 27.18 -7.82 13.07
CA THR A 296 26.75 -9.09 12.47
C THR A 296 25.48 -8.91 11.65
N PHE A 297 24.51 -8.14 12.16
CA PHE A 297 23.28 -7.84 11.42
C PHE A 297 23.57 -7.09 10.12
N ARG A 298 24.42 -6.05 10.17
CA ARG A 298 24.85 -5.33 8.96
C ARG A 298 25.56 -6.25 7.96
N PHE A 299 26.51 -7.05 8.44
CA PHE A 299 27.26 -7.97 7.59
C PHE A 299 26.32 -9.00 6.92
N MET A 300 25.35 -9.53 7.68
CA MET A 300 24.35 -10.46 7.17
C MET A 300 23.49 -9.84 6.05
N LEU A 301 23.05 -8.59 6.18
CA LEU A 301 22.28 -7.92 5.13
C LEU A 301 23.13 -7.67 3.88
N GLN A 302 24.40 -7.28 4.06
CA GLN A 302 25.32 -7.09 2.94
C GLN A 302 25.62 -8.41 2.22
N GLU A 303 25.83 -9.51 2.94
CA GLU A 303 25.99 -10.84 2.33
C GLU A 303 24.73 -11.29 1.59
N MET A 304 23.53 -11.05 2.15
CA MET A 304 22.29 -11.35 1.44
C MET A 304 22.20 -10.61 0.11
N PHE A 305 22.57 -9.32 0.11
CA PHE A 305 22.59 -8.52 -1.10
C PHE A 305 23.59 -9.07 -2.13
N HIS A 306 24.81 -9.39 -1.72
CA HIS A 306 25.83 -9.90 -2.64
C HIS A 306 25.42 -11.24 -3.25
N LYS A 307 24.90 -12.18 -2.45
CA LYS A 307 24.36 -13.45 -2.97
C LYS A 307 23.26 -13.26 -4.01
N MET A 308 22.41 -12.25 -3.82
CA MET A 308 21.38 -11.90 -4.80
C MET A 308 21.96 -11.26 -6.06
N ALA A 309 22.94 -10.35 -5.92
CA ALA A 309 23.55 -9.63 -7.02
C ALA A 309 24.44 -10.53 -7.89
N ASP A 310 25.15 -11.48 -7.28
CA ASP A 310 26.07 -12.40 -7.95
C ASP A 310 25.35 -13.63 -8.54
N GLY A 311 24.05 -13.78 -8.25
CA GLY A 311 23.28 -15.00 -8.50
C GLY A 311 23.82 -16.16 -7.64
N ASP A 312 23.01 -17.17 -7.36
CA ASP A 312 23.55 -18.45 -6.86
C ASP A 312 24.42 -19.08 -7.98
N SER A 313 25.65 -18.60 -8.12
CA SER A 313 26.73 -19.19 -8.93
C SER A 313 27.47 -20.25 -8.13
N ASP A 314 26.70 -21.06 -7.40
CA ASP A 314 27.15 -22.30 -6.76
C ASP A 314 26.68 -23.54 -7.54
N ASP A 315 26.26 -23.38 -8.80
CA ASP A 315 26.15 -24.48 -9.78
C ASP A 315 27.18 -24.29 -10.89
N ASP A 316 28.27 -25.04 -10.71
CA ASP A 316 29.20 -25.56 -11.72
C ASP A 316 30.06 -24.54 -12.50
N ASP A 317 31.31 -24.44 -12.05
CA ASP A 317 32.47 -24.45 -12.95
C ASP A 317 32.23 -25.50 -14.05
N ASP A 318 31.86 -25.07 -15.27
CA ASP A 318 32.39 -25.63 -16.53
C ASP A 318 31.82 -24.86 -17.75
N ASP A 319 32.77 -24.36 -18.54
CA ASP A 319 32.74 -24.11 -19.99
C ASP A 319 32.03 -22.86 -20.56
N ASP A 320 32.91 -21.93 -20.95
CA ASP A 320 33.00 -21.27 -22.27
C ASP A 320 31.89 -20.32 -22.77
N ASP A 321 32.31 -19.07 -22.95
CA ASP A 321 32.06 -18.19 -24.11
C ASP A 321 30.63 -18.17 -24.69
N ASP A 322 29.90 -17.06 -24.48
CA ASP A 322 29.82 -16.01 -25.50
C ASP A 322 28.85 -14.88 -25.09
N ASP A 323 29.33 -13.66 -25.34
CA ASP A 323 28.62 -12.38 -25.22
C ASP A 323 27.27 -12.37 -25.97
N VAL A 324 26.17 -12.00 -25.30
CA VAL A 324 25.03 -11.35 -25.97
C VAL A 324 24.37 -10.31 -25.05
N TYR A 325 25.00 -9.15 -24.94
CA TYR A 325 24.23 -7.91 -24.87
C TYR A 325 24.07 -7.44 -26.32
N ASP A 326 22.86 -7.47 -26.87
CA ASP A 326 22.44 -6.55 -27.92
C ASP A 326 20.91 -6.51 -28.07
N ASP A 327 20.39 -5.31 -27.81
CA ASP A 327 19.33 -4.64 -28.57
C ASP A 327 17.85 -5.00 -28.33
N TRP A 328 17.27 -4.39 -27.30
CA TRP A 328 15.84 -4.06 -27.26
C TRP A 328 15.67 -2.61 -27.70
N ASP A 329 15.58 -2.38 -29.01
CA ASP A 329 14.78 -1.31 -29.63
C ASP A 329 14.85 -1.42 -31.16
N ASN A 330 13.82 -2.01 -31.78
CA ASN A 330 13.32 -1.45 -33.03
C ASN A 330 11.86 -1.84 -33.25
N ASP A 331 11.01 -0.83 -33.11
CA ASP A 331 9.70 -0.79 -33.75
C ASP A 331 9.86 -0.91 -35.28
N ASP A 332 8.89 -1.61 -35.89
CA ASP A 332 8.08 -1.17 -37.03
C ASP A 332 8.00 -2.14 -38.24
N ASP A 333 6.73 -2.44 -38.55
CA ASP A 333 6.13 -2.81 -39.83
C ASP A 333 6.50 -4.09 -40.59
N SER A 334 5.54 -5.03 -40.65
CA SER A 334 4.88 -5.37 -41.93
C SER A 334 3.65 -6.29 -41.76
N GLU A 335 2.48 -5.72 -42.05
CA GLU A 335 1.34 -6.25 -42.85
C GLU A 335 1.00 -7.77 -42.81
N ASP A 336 -0.24 -8.11 -42.41
CA ASP A 336 -1.26 -8.54 -43.39
C ASP A 336 -2.65 -8.86 -42.76
N ASP A 337 -3.65 -8.19 -43.35
CA ASP A 337 -5.00 -8.66 -43.68
C ASP A 337 -5.95 -9.24 -42.62
N ILE A 338 -6.88 -8.41 -42.13
CA ILE A 338 -8.32 -8.74 -42.23
C ILE A 338 -9.11 -7.51 -42.68
N ALA A 339 -9.47 -7.53 -43.96
CA ALA A 339 -10.28 -6.53 -44.64
C ALA A 339 -11.70 -6.42 -44.07
N MET A 340 -12.13 -5.17 -43.93
CA MET A 340 -13.52 -4.73 -43.82
C MET A 340 -14.35 -5.14 -45.04
N SER A 341 -15.59 -5.57 -44.85
CA SER A 341 -16.65 -5.25 -45.80
C SER A 341 -17.93 -4.86 -45.05
N ASP A 342 -18.19 -3.56 -45.11
CA ASP A 342 -19.45 -2.86 -44.94
C ASP A 342 -20.57 -3.50 -45.77
N ALA A 343 -21.71 -3.74 -45.12
CA ALA A 343 -23.00 -3.92 -45.78
C ALA A 343 -24.08 -3.32 -44.88
N SER A 344 -24.31 -2.02 -45.07
CA SER A 344 -25.61 -1.38 -44.89
C SER A 344 -26.71 -2.16 -45.61
N GLU A 345 -27.80 -2.48 -44.93
CA GLU A 345 -29.13 -2.57 -45.55
C GLU A 345 -30.23 -2.37 -44.49
N ASP A 346 -31.22 -1.57 -44.89
CA ASP A 346 -32.39 -1.10 -44.15
C ASP A 346 -33.23 -2.21 -43.47
N TYR A 347 -33.80 -1.93 -42.29
CA TYR A 347 -35.25 -1.87 -42.01
C TYR A 347 -35.56 -1.53 -40.54
#